data_AF-A0A0Q6XLI9-F1
#
_entry.id   AF-A0A0Q6XLI9-F1
#
_cell.length_a   1.000
_cell.length_b   1.000
_cell.length_c   1.000
_cell.angle_alpha   90.00
_cell.angle_beta   90.00
_cell.angle_gamma   90.00
#
_symmetry.space_group_name_H-M   'P 1'
#
loop_
_entity.id
_entity.type
_entity.pdbx_description
1 polymer ?
#
loop_
_entity_poly.entity_id
_entity_poly.type
_entity_poly.pdbx_seq_one_letter_code
_entity_poly.pdbx_strand_id
1 'polypeptide(L)'
;MNAAFRTLAAALAVAAGFAPAAARADLFQIDWGYRWSWGYIQHETGWPDLDPSPSRSFYANAVRDFAFTAHDEWNFKGFSGSGGDVIVENTPVACEFEAPACYRRRVTFALGAVFADEGDPALYQLRMWFQPVTVPWASHPPGLDQEWHQEVDGSVGSEGGTWYGAMSTYTGATNTRLATPVPEPGTLALALAGLGLAVAGSRRRSR
;
A
#
# COMPACT_ATOMS: atom_id res chain seq x y z
N MET A 1 -18.38 -33.46 -32.06
CA MET A 1 -18.38 -32.73 -30.77
C MET A 1 -19.82 -32.57 -30.31
N ASN A 2 -20.18 -33.08 -29.12
CA ASN A 2 -21.54 -33.00 -28.59
C ASN A 2 -21.97 -31.54 -28.34
N ALA A 3 -23.24 -31.23 -28.60
CA ALA A 3 -23.82 -29.90 -28.41
C ALA A 3 -23.62 -29.35 -26.99
N ALA A 4 -23.61 -30.22 -25.98
CA ALA A 4 -23.33 -29.90 -24.58
C ALA A 4 -21.91 -29.33 -24.35
N PHE A 5 -20.93 -29.74 -25.17
CA PHE A 5 -19.55 -29.27 -25.05
C PHE A 5 -19.38 -27.85 -25.62
N ARG A 6 -20.16 -27.50 -26.66
CA ARG A 6 -20.15 -26.17 -27.27
C ARG A 6 -20.83 -25.12 -26.39
N THR A 7 -21.90 -25.50 -25.70
CA THR A 7 -22.60 -24.63 -24.75
C THR A 7 -21.78 -24.35 -23.49
N LEU A 8 -21.08 -25.36 -22.96
CA LEU A 8 -20.18 -25.17 -21.81
C LEU A 8 -19.00 -24.23 -22.14
N ALA A 9 -18.39 -24.40 -23.32
CA ALA A 9 -17.29 -23.56 -23.77
C ALA A 9 -17.72 -22.10 -24.03
N ALA A 10 -18.91 -21.90 -24.60
CA ALA A 10 -19.47 -20.56 -24.81
C ALA A 10 -19.81 -19.86 -23.48
N ALA A 11 -20.34 -20.59 -22.50
CA ALA A 11 -20.63 -20.04 -21.18
C ALA A 11 -19.36 -19.62 -20.41
N LEU A 12 -18.29 -20.43 -20.50
CA LEU A 12 -16.97 -20.10 -19.93
C LEU A 12 -16.32 -18.87 -20.59
N ALA A 13 -16.46 -18.72 -21.92
CA ALA A 13 -15.94 -17.58 -22.65
C ALA A 13 -16.69 -16.27 -22.30
N VAL A 14 -18.00 -16.34 -22.12
CA VAL A 14 -18.81 -15.18 -21.69
C VAL A 14 -18.51 -14.82 -20.24
N ALA A 15 -18.35 -15.80 -19.34
CA ALA A 15 -17.97 -15.54 -17.95
C ALA A 15 -16.57 -14.90 -17.81
N ALA A 16 -15.63 -15.21 -18.71
CA ALA A 16 -14.32 -14.58 -18.74
C ALA A 16 -14.34 -13.12 -19.25
N GLY A 17 -15.31 -12.75 -20.09
CA GLY A 17 -15.47 -11.39 -20.62
C GLY A 17 -16.14 -10.40 -19.66
N PHE A 18 -16.81 -10.92 -18.62
CA PHE A 18 -17.50 -10.13 -17.59
C PHE A 18 -16.90 -10.30 -16.20
N ALA A 19 -15.68 -10.83 -16.10
CA ALA A 19 -14.96 -10.80 -14.83
C ALA A 19 -14.83 -9.31 -14.43
N PRO A 20 -15.49 -8.85 -13.35
CA PRO A 20 -15.18 -7.54 -12.82
C PRO A 20 -13.67 -7.57 -12.53
N ALA A 21 -12.94 -6.51 -12.88
CA ALA A 21 -11.56 -6.36 -12.47
C ALA A 21 -11.52 -6.41 -10.92
N ALA A 22 -11.40 -7.61 -10.35
CA ALA A 22 -11.71 -7.84 -8.96
C ALA A 22 -10.40 -7.79 -8.18
N ALA A 23 -10.25 -6.67 -7.47
CA ALA A 23 -9.51 -6.49 -6.23
C ALA A 23 -8.13 -7.17 -6.17
N ARG A 24 -7.14 -6.51 -6.79
CA ARG A 24 -5.72 -6.66 -6.47
C ARG A 24 -5.38 -5.99 -5.12
N ALA A 25 -6.13 -6.25 -4.07
CA ALA A 25 -5.83 -5.66 -2.77
C ALA A 25 -4.68 -6.47 -2.12
N ASP A 26 -3.44 -6.21 -2.56
CA ASP A 26 -2.27 -6.52 -1.73
C ASP A 26 -2.20 -5.45 -0.64
N LEU A 27 -2.74 -5.78 0.53
CA LEU A 27 -3.03 -4.82 1.59
C LEU A 27 -1.94 -4.89 2.66
N PHE A 28 -1.41 -3.73 2.99
CA PHE A 28 -0.41 -3.52 4.02
C PHE A 28 -0.92 -2.54 5.07
N GLN A 29 -0.38 -2.64 6.27
CA GLN A 29 -0.63 -1.70 7.36
C GLN A 29 0.68 -1.26 7.97
N ILE A 30 0.85 0.05 8.04
CA ILE A 30 1.93 0.68 8.79
C ILE A 30 1.36 1.08 10.15
N ASP A 31 1.90 0.49 11.20
CA ASP A 31 1.57 0.78 12.59
C ASP A 31 2.74 1.50 13.27
N TRP A 32 2.43 2.46 14.13
CA TRP A 32 3.41 3.08 15.01
C TRP A 32 2.80 3.39 16.39
N GLY A 33 3.66 3.47 17.39
CA GLY A 33 3.26 3.82 18.74
C GLY A 33 4.44 4.30 19.55
N TYR A 34 4.39 5.56 19.96
CA TYR A 34 5.35 6.17 20.85
C TYR A 34 4.66 7.22 21.75
N ARG A 35 5.36 7.68 22.79
CA ARG A 35 4.83 8.45 23.93
C ARG A 35 3.73 9.48 23.62
N TRP A 36 3.82 10.19 22.49
CA TRP A 36 2.91 11.29 22.13
C TRP A 36 2.15 11.07 20.82
N SER A 37 2.30 9.90 20.21
CA SER A 37 1.58 9.57 18.98
C SER A 37 1.51 8.06 18.78
N TRP A 38 0.34 7.60 18.40
CA TRP A 38 0.12 6.25 17.91
C TRP A 38 -0.79 6.33 16.70
N GLY A 39 -0.77 5.27 15.90
CA GLY A 39 -1.65 5.21 14.76
C GLY A 39 -1.36 4.08 13.82
N TYR A 40 -2.23 3.99 12.83
CA TYR A 40 -2.05 3.12 11.69
C TYR A 40 -2.49 3.81 10.40
N ILE A 41 -1.95 3.32 9.29
CA ILE A 41 -2.44 3.59 7.95
C ILE A 41 -2.42 2.29 7.13
N GLN A 42 -3.55 1.91 6.55
CA GLN A 42 -3.61 0.80 5.60
C GLN A 42 -3.49 1.32 4.18
N HIS A 43 -2.70 0.62 3.37
CA HIS A 43 -2.52 0.96 1.98
C HIS A 43 -2.44 -0.28 1.08
N GLU A 44 -2.94 -0.14 -0.14
CA GLU A 44 -2.92 -1.16 -1.18
C GLU A 44 -1.71 -0.94 -2.11
N THR A 45 -0.93 -1.99 -2.35
CA THR A 45 0.26 -1.94 -3.24
C THR A 45 -0.01 -2.52 -4.63
N GLY A 46 -1.23 -3.02 -4.88
CA GLY A 46 -1.64 -3.54 -6.18
C GLY A 46 -2.01 -2.48 -7.22
N TRP A 47 -2.06 -1.20 -6.82
CA TRP A 47 -2.35 -0.08 -7.73
C TRP A 47 -1.15 0.20 -8.66
N PRO A 48 -1.40 0.51 -9.94
CA PRO A 48 -0.32 0.88 -10.85
C PRO A 48 0.32 2.21 -10.41
N ASP A 49 1.64 2.29 -10.54
CA ASP A 49 2.37 3.55 -10.42
C ASP A 49 2.02 4.45 -11.62
N LEU A 50 1.42 5.61 -11.34
CA LEU A 50 1.00 6.59 -12.32
C LEU A 50 2.09 7.61 -12.66
N ASP A 51 3.17 7.66 -11.88
CA ASP A 51 4.34 8.52 -12.12
C ASP A 51 5.64 7.71 -11.93
N PRO A 52 5.87 6.67 -12.74
CA PRO A 52 7.03 5.79 -12.57
C PRO A 52 8.31 6.52 -12.96
N SER A 53 9.08 6.94 -11.95
CA SER A 53 10.40 7.54 -12.13
C SER A 53 11.40 7.02 -11.08
N PRO A 54 12.71 7.13 -11.32
CA PRO A 54 13.70 6.74 -10.32
C PRO A 54 13.58 7.51 -8.99
N SER A 55 13.06 8.74 -9.05
CA SER A 55 12.95 9.66 -7.91
C SER A 55 11.58 9.66 -7.25
N ARG A 56 10.56 9.12 -7.90
CA ARG A 56 9.17 9.25 -7.46
C ARG A 56 8.29 8.12 -7.98
N SER A 57 7.33 7.72 -7.16
CA SER A 57 6.19 6.88 -7.53
C SER A 57 4.90 7.50 -6.99
N PHE A 58 3.79 7.33 -7.72
CA PHE A 58 2.47 7.83 -7.35
C PHE A 58 1.40 6.76 -7.50
N TYR A 59 0.74 6.43 -6.40
CA TYR A 59 -0.32 5.41 -6.35
C TYR A 59 -1.64 6.09 -5.95
N ALA A 60 -2.52 6.30 -6.93
CA ALA A 60 -3.82 6.92 -6.69
C ALA A 60 -4.80 5.96 -6.01
N ASN A 61 -5.57 6.47 -5.05
CA ASN A 61 -6.54 5.72 -4.23
C ASN A 61 -5.93 4.52 -3.49
N ALA A 62 -4.64 4.59 -3.19
CA ALA A 62 -3.92 3.51 -2.52
C ALA A 62 -4.14 3.48 -1.00
N VAL A 63 -4.58 4.59 -0.37
CA VAL A 63 -4.92 4.58 1.07
C VAL A 63 -6.31 3.98 1.26
N ARG A 64 -6.42 2.97 2.12
CA ARG A 64 -7.70 2.33 2.45
C ARG A 64 -8.39 3.03 3.61
N ASP A 65 -7.77 2.97 4.77
CA ASP A 65 -8.22 3.61 6.00
C ASP A 65 -7.01 4.03 6.85
N PHE A 66 -7.27 4.91 7.81
CA PHE A 66 -6.27 5.37 8.76
C PHE A 66 -6.94 5.82 10.04
N ALA A 67 -6.24 5.64 11.15
CA ALA A 67 -6.57 6.30 12.41
C ALA A 67 -5.29 6.56 13.19
N PHE A 68 -5.07 7.79 13.61
CA PHE A 68 -3.87 8.16 14.36
C PHE A 68 -4.07 9.44 15.16
N THR A 69 -3.17 9.66 16.10
CA THR A 69 -3.06 10.93 16.83
C THR A 69 -1.82 11.68 16.36
N ALA A 70 -1.89 13.00 16.26
CA ALA A 70 -0.71 13.84 16.15
C ALA A 70 -0.76 14.93 17.21
N HIS A 71 0.34 15.66 17.40
CA HIS A 71 0.42 16.69 18.43
C HIS A 71 1.11 17.97 17.94
N ASP A 72 0.69 19.10 18.46
CA ASP A 72 1.57 20.28 18.60
C ASP A 72 2.03 20.35 20.06
N GLU A 73 2.83 21.35 20.43
CA GLU A 73 3.53 21.48 21.73
C GLU A 73 2.76 20.94 22.95
N TRP A 74 1.43 21.13 23.01
CA TRP A 74 0.58 20.65 24.11
C TRP A 74 -0.77 20.08 23.69
N ASN A 75 -1.17 20.17 22.42
CA ASN A 75 -2.47 19.69 21.96
C ASN A 75 -2.34 18.39 21.18
N PHE A 76 -3.21 17.44 21.47
CA PHE A 76 -3.36 16.21 20.70
C PHE A 76 -4.56 16.35 19.76
N LYS A 77 -4.40 15.92 18.52
CA LYS A 77 -5.44 15.93 17.49
C LYS A 77 -5.61 14.54 16.90
N GLY A 78 -6.84 14.06 16.87
CA GLY A 78 -7.21 12.80 16.22
C GLY A 78 -7.41 13.00 14.72
N PHE A 79 -6.94 12.02 13.95
CA PHE A 79 -7.20 11.89 12.53
C PHE A 79 -7.75 10.50 12.29
N SER A 80 -8.91 10.41 11.64
CA SER A 80 -9.43 9.13 11.18
C SER A 80 -10.11 9.32 9.83
N GLY A 81 -10.15 8.28 9.02
CA GLY A 81 -10.71 8.42 7.69
C GLY A 81 -10.42 7.28 6.75
N SER A 82 -10.70 7.52 5.48
CA SER A 82 -10.55 6.53 4.42
C SER A 82 -10.25 7.18 3.07
N GLY A 83 -9.63 6.40 2.19
CA GLY A 83 -9.23 6.90 0.88
C GLY A 83 -8.03 7.83 0.94
N GLY A 84 -7.45 8.07 -0.23
CA GLY A 84 -6.28 8.92 -0.38
C GLY A 84 -5.23 8.29 -1.27
N ASP A 85 -4.18 9.06 -1.52
CA ASP A 85 -3.11 8.67 -2.42
C ASP A 85 -1.81 8.43 -1.66
N VAL A 86 -0.93 7.62 -2.25
CA VAL A 86 0.43 7.41 -1.74
C VAL A 86 1.42 7.97 -2.74
N ILE A 87 2.29 8.86 -2.28
CA ILE A 87 3.40 9.41 -3.04
C ILE A 87 4.70 8.98 -2.36
N VAL A 88 5.56 8.29 -3.10
CA VAL A 88 6.89 7.90 -2.62
C VAL A 88 7.92 8.76 -3.34
N GLU A 89 8.81 9.40 -2.60
CA GLU A 89 9.88 10.24 -3.15
C GLU A 89 11.23 9.77 -2.60
N ASN A 90 12.18 9.53 -3.50
CA ASN A 90 13.56 9.19 -3.16
C ASN A 90 14.44 10.39 -3.49
N THR A 91 14.91 11.10 -2.47
CA THR A 91 15.82 12.25 -2.64
C THR A 91 17.26 11.81 -2.39
N PRO A 92 18.17 11.98 -3.35
CA PRO A 92 19.60 11.81 -3.12
C PRO A 92 20.07 12.74 -2.01
N VAL A 93 20.77 12.21 -1.01
CA VAL A 93 21.40 12.99 0.07
C VAL A 93 22.87 12.63 0.18
N ALA A 94 23.70 13.61 0.54
CA ALA A 94 25.10 13.36 0.82
C ALA A 94 25.23 12.41 2.02
N CYS A 95 25.96 11.32 1.86
CA CYS A 95 26.30 10.45 2.97
C CYS A 95 27.41 11.10 3.81
N GLU A 96 27.32 11.01 5.14
CA GLU A 96 28.43 11.43 6.02
C GLU A 96 29.65 10.51 5.92
N PHE A 97 29.48 9.27 5.45
CA PHE A 97 30.54 8.26 5.35
C PHE A 97 30.61 7.66 3.95
N GLU A 98 31.52 8.14 3.09
CA GLU A 98 32.08 7.60 1.82
C GLU A 98 31.27 6.57 0.97
N ALA A 99 29.95 6.52 1.10
CA ALA A 99 29.09 5.63 0.37
C ALA A 99 28.62 6.33 -0.92
N PRO A 100 28.53 5.61 -2.04
CA PRO A 100 28.40 6.21 -3.37
C PRO A 100 27.08 6.97 -3.60
N ALA A 101 26.04 6.73 -2.79
CA ALA A 101 24.85 7.58 -2.68
C ALA A 101 23.97 7.14 -1.49
N CYS A 102 23.44 8.09 -0.72
CA CYS A 102 22.40 7.84 0.27
C CYS A 102 21.09 8.38 -0.29
N TYR A 103 19.98 7.70 -0.01
CA TYR A 103 18.65 8.18 -0.38
C TYR A 103 17.84 8.40 0.88
N ARG A 104 17.29 9.60 1.02
CA ARG A 104 16.21 9.85 1.97
C ARG A 104 14.91 9.54 1.25
N ARG A 105 14.17 8.55 1.76
CA ARG A 105 12.81 8.27 1.28
C ARG A 105 11.82 9.05 2.13
N ARG A 106 10.95 9.78 1.44
CA ARG A 106 9.74 10.36 1.99
C ARG A 106 8.56 9.61 1.41
N VAL A 107 7.64 9.19 2.27
CA VAL A 107 6.33 8.67 1.87
C VAL A 107 5.30 9.69 2.33
N THR A 108 4.50 10.18 1.41
CA THR A 108 3.40 11.10 1.68
C THR A 108 2.09 10.38 1.42
N PHE A 109 1.24 10.32 2.44
CA PHE A 109 -0.14 9.86 2.32
C PHE A 109 -1.03 11.10 2.23
N ALA A 110 -1.54 11.38 1.02
CA ALA A 110 -2.52 12.44 0.83
C ALA A 110 -3.88 11.88 1.29
N LEU A 111 -4.34 12.31 2.45
CA LEU A 111 -5.51 11.72 3.12
C LEU A 111 -6.79 12.19 2.41
N GLY A 112 -7.66 11.23 2.07
CA GLY A 112 -8.91 11.50 1.37
C GLY A 112 -10.00 12.06 2.28
N ALA A 113 -10.99 11.24 2.62
CA ALA A 113 -12.05 11.64 3.54
C ALA A 113 -11.50 11.63 4.98
N VAL A 114 -11.17 12.82 5.50
CA VAL A 114 -10.65 13.02 6.85
C VAL A 114 -11.78 13.45 7.77
N PHE A 115 -11.98 12.71 8.86
CA PHE A 115 -12.69 13.16 10.04
C PHE A 115 -11.64 13.63 11.06
N ALA A 116 -11.37 14.93 11.03
CA ALA A 116 -10.64 15.62 12.08
C ALA A 116 -11.66 16.18 13.08
N ASP A 117 -11.32 16.19 14.37
CA ASP A 117 -12.21 16.56 15.49
C ASP A 117 -12.84 17.98 15.39
N GLU A 118 -12.46 18.78 14.40
CA GLU A 118 -12.84 20.20 14.25
C GLU A 118 -13.64 20.53 12.99
N GLY A 119 -14.09 19.54 12.20
CA GLY A 119 -14.87 19.80 10.98
C GLY A 119 -14.11 20.60 9.92
N ASP A 120 -12.78 20.49 9.93
CA ASP A 120 -11.88 21.18 9.01
C ASP A 120 -11.94 20.51 7.62
N PRO A 121 -12.42 21.21 6.57
CA PRO A 121 -12.50 20.66 5.22
C PRO A 121 -11.13 20.58 4.51
N ALA A 122 -10.04 20.95 5.17
CA ALA A 122 -8.72 20.95 4.57
C ALA A 122 -8.25 19.53 4.17
N LEU A 123 -7.58 19.45 3.01
CA LEU A 123 -6.85 18.26 2.61
C LEU A 123 -5.62 18.12 3.49
N TYR A 124 -5.59 17.06 4.30
CA TYR A 124 -4.45 16.72 5.15
C TYR A 124 -3.53 15.75 4.42
N GLN A 125 -2.24 15.85 4.73
CA GLN A 125 -1.25 14.88 4.29
C GLN A 125 -0.42 14.42 5.48
N LEU A 126 -0.21 13.11 5.60
CA LEU A 126 0.75 12.52 6.52
C LEU A 126 2.06 12.31 5.76
N ARG A 127 3.13 12.94 6.22
CA ARG A 127 4.49 12.76 5.68
C ARG A 127 5.29 11.91 6.63
N MET A 128 5.90 10.86 6.11
CA MET A 128 6.78 9.95 6.82
C MET A 128 8.16 9.97 6.16
N TRP A 129 9.20 10.17 6.95
CA TRP A 129 10.60 10.14 6.54
C TRP A 129 11.28 8.92 7.14
N PHE A 130 11.92 8.15 6.27
CA PHE A 130 12.84 7.11 6.69
C PHE A 130 14.20 7.75 6.96
N GLN A 131 14.76 7.48 8.14
CA GLN A 131 16.11 7.94 8.45
C GLN A 131 17.07 7.37 7.42
N PRO A 132 17.99 8.19 6.86
CA PRO A 132 19.06 7.67 6.02
C PRO A 132 19.82 6.68 6.87
N VAL A 133 19.91 5.45 6.36
CA VAL A 133 20.50 4.39 7.16
C VAL A 133 21.98 4.71 7.36
N THR A 134 22.35 5.08 8.58
CA THR A 134 23.74 5.40 8.97
C THR A 134 24.63 4.15 8.99
N VAL A 135 24.04 2.96 8.85
CA VAL A 135 24.78 1.70 8.75
C VAL A 135 25.09 1.35 7.30
N PRO A 136 26.38 1.15 6.92
CA PRO A 136 26.84 0.92 5.55
C PRO A 136 26.21 -0.26 4.78
N TRP A 137 25.50 -1.15 5.46
CA TRP A 137 24.95 -2.39 4.90
C TRP A 137 23.43 -2.40 4.73
N ALA A 138 22.70 -1.43 5.27
CA ALA A 138 21.27 -1.35 5.03
C ALA A 138 21.03 -0.48 3.79
N SER A 139 21.03 -1.20 2.67
CA SER A 139 20.82 -0.71 1.33
C SER A 139 19.35 -0.34 1.12
N HIS A 140 19.10 0.97 1.05
CA HIS A 140 17.81 1.60 0.71
C HIS A 140 16.71 1.44 1.78
N PRO A 141 15.89 2.49 1.99
CA PRO A 141 14.68 2.36 2.78
C PRO A 141 13.76 1.30 2.18
N PRO A 142 13.04 0.53 3.02
CA PRO A 142 12.26 -0.62 2.59
C PRO A 142 11.09 -0.19 1.69
N GLY A 143 10.72 -1.07 0.76
CA GLY A 143 9.55 -0.88 -0.10
C GLY A 143 8.25 -0.93 0.70
N LEU A 144 7.20 -0.25 0.21
CA LEU A 144 5.87 -0.33 0.82
C LEU A 144 5.20 -1.70 0.58
N ASP A 145 5.67 -2.45 -0.42
CA ASP A 145 5.23 -3.80 -0.79
C ASP A 145 5.91 -4.93 0.00
N GLN A 146 6.64 -4.58 1.05
CA GLN A 146 7.43 -5.49 1.87
C GLN A 146 7.16 -5.26 3.34
N GLU A 147 7.26 -6.33 4.13
CA GLU A 147 7.20 -6.21 5.58
C GLU A 147 8.51 -5.65 6.12
N TRP A 148 8.42 -4.72 7.06
CA TRP A 148 9.59 -4.10 7.66
C TRP A 148 9.29 -3.56 9.06
N HIS A 149 10.35 -3.37 9.85
CA HIS A 149 10.32 -2.64 11.10
C HIS A 149 11.47 -1.64 11.11
N GLN A 150 11.18 -0.35 11.27
CA GLN A 150 12.18 0.70 11.21
C GLN A 150 11.76 1.93 12.00
N GLU A 151 12.74 2.70 12.46
CA GLU A 151 12.52 4.03 12.99
C GLU A 151 12.17 5.04 11.88
N VAL A 152 11.10 5.77 12.10
CA VAL A 152 10.60 6.81 11.19
C VAL A 152 10.40 8.12 11.93
N ASP A 153 10.38 9.21 11.17
CA ASP A 153 9.95 10.54 11.61
C ASP A 153 8.74 10.94 10.75
N GLY A 154 7.86 11.80 11.24
CA GLY A 154 6.67 12.14 10.49
C GLY A 154 5.81 13.24 11.08
N SER A 155 5.09 13.91 10.20
CA SER A 155 4.18 14.99 10.56
C SER A 155 2.95 14.98 9.67
N VAL A 156 1.85 15.48 10.21
CA VAL A 156 0.58 15.66 9.50
C VAL A 156 0.25 17.13 9.42
N GLY A 157 -0.27 17.58 8.30
CA GLY A 157 -0.70 18.97 8.15
C GLY A 157 -1.46 19.18 6.86
N SER A 158 -2.15 20.32 6.77
CA SER A 158 -2.79 20.77 5.54
C SER A 158 -1.83 21.61 4.70
N GLU A 159 -2.08 21.69 3.41
CA GLU A 159 -1.31 22.56 2.52
C GLU A 159 -1.51 24.03 2.92
N GLY A 160 -0.43 24.71 3.32
CA GLY A 160 -0.49 26.10 3.80
C GLY A 160 -0.99 26.28 5.25
N GLY A 161 -1.27 25.19 5.96
CA GLY A 161 -1.76 25.23 7.35
C GLY A 161 -0.73 24.82 8.40
N THR A 162 -1.24 24.53 9.60
CA THR A 162 -0.46 24.06 10.75
C THR A 162 -0.01 22.61 10.57
N TRP A 163 1.19 22.31 11.03
CA TRP A 163 1.76 20.96 11.05
C TRP A 163 1.84 20.43 12.48
N TYR A 164 1.45 19.18 12.65
CA TYR A 164 1.48 18.44 13.91
C TYR A 164 2.51 17.31 13.79
N GLY A 165 3.29 17.08 14.85
CA GLY A 165 4.17 15.93 14.98
C GLY A 165 3.34 14.65 15.05
N ALA A 166 3.51 13.75 14.09
CA ALA A 166 2.79 12.49 14.01
C ALA A 166 3.71 11.30 14.35
N MET A 167 5.00 11.37 14.10
CA MET A 167 6.00 10.39 14.52
C MET A 167 7.23 11.19 14.92
N SER A 168 7.74 11.00 16.15
CA SER A 168 8.99 11.64 16.56
C SER A 168 10.19 10.90 16.00
N THR A 169 11.37 11.53 16.00
CA THR A 169 12.64 10.83 15.80
C THR A 169 12.69 9.60 16.71
N TYR A 170 13.09 8.45 16.16
CA TYR A 170 13.13 7.13 16.84
C TYR A 170 11.77 6.47 17.10
N THR A 171 10.69 6.93 16.46
CA THR A 171 9.42 6.19 16.51
C THR A 171 9.56 4.91 15.72
N GLY A 172 9.52 3.75 16.40
CA GLY A 172 9.45 2.46 15.73
C GLY A 172 8.13 2.30 15.00
N ALA A 173 8.19 2.09 13.70
CA ALA A 173 7.06 1.74 12.86
C ALA A 173 7.23 0.35 12.26
N THR A 174 6.12 -0.33 12.04
CA THR A 174 6.08 -1.68 11.46
C THR A 174 5.14 -1.68 10.28
N ASN A 175 5.59 -2.14 9.12
CA ASN A 175 4.73 -2.44 7.98
C ASN A 175 4.47 -3.94 7.91
N THR A 176 3.21 -4.33 8.00
CA THR A 176 2.78 -5.73 8.02
C THR A 176 1.83 -6.00 6.86
N ARG A 177 1.97 -7.15 6.20
CA ARG A 177 1.03 -7.55 5.15
C ARG A 177 -0.24 -8.09 5.81
N LEU A 178 -1.39 -7.46 5.53
CA LEU A 178 -2.68 -7.88 6.08
C LEU A 178 -3.40 -8.91 5.20
N ALA A 179 -3.27 -8.78 3.88
CA ALA A 179 -3.92 -9.69 2.93
C ALA A 179 -3.07 -9.85 1.67
N THR A 180 -2.94 -11.09 1.19
CA THR A 180 -2.39 -11.37 -0.13
C THR A 180 -3.48 -11.27 -1.19
N PRO A 181 -3.14 -10.94 -2.45
CA PRO A 181 -4.09 -11.01 -3.55
C PRO A 181 -4.73 -12.40 -3.65
N VAL A 182 -6.04 -12.48 -3.46
CA VAL A 182 -6.78 -13.74 -3.61
C VAL A 182 -7.15 -13.91 -5.09
N PRO A 183 -6.89 -15.08 -5.72
CA PRO A 183 -7.33 -15.33 -7.08
C PRO A 183 -8.84 -15.19 -7.20
N GLU A 184 -9.30 -14.51 -8.24
CA GLU A 184 -10.73 -14.33 -8.47
C GLU A 184 -11.46 -15.69 -8.51
N PRO A 185 -12.68 -15.80 -7.98
CA PRO A 185 -13.48 -17.03 -8.08
C PRO A 185 -13.61 -17.52 -9.53
N GLY A 186 -13.65 -16.61 -10.50
CA GLY A 186 -13.63 -16.93 -11.93
C GLY A 186 -12.31 -17.58 -12.39
N THR A 187 -11.17 -17.06 -11.91
CA THR A 187 -9.84 -17.65 -12.17
C THR A 187 -9.73 -19.04 -11.54
N LEU A 188 -10.23 -19.21 -10.31
CA LEU A 188 -10.32 -20.53 -9.66
C LEU A 188 -11.24 -21.49 -10.45
N ALA A 189 -12.41 -21.02 -10.90
CA ALA A 189 -13.34 -21.82 -11.68
C ALA A 189 -12.73 -22.24 -13.03
N LEU A 190 -12.02 -21.35 -13.72
CA LEU A 190 -11.30 -21.66 -14.96
C LEU A 190 -10.16 -22.65 -14.73
N ALA A 191 -9.38 -22.48 -13.67
CA ALA A 191 -8.31 -23.41 -13.31
C ALA A 191 -8.86 -24.81 -13.00
N LEU A 192 -9.94 -24.88 -12.21
CA LEU A 192 -10.62 -26.13 -11.86
C LEU A 192 -11.26 -26.79 -13.08
N ALA A 193 -11.89 -26.01 -13.96
CA ALA A 193 -12.44 -26.50 -15.22
C ALA A 193 -11.33 -27.03 -16.16
N GLY A 194 -10.20 -26.32 -16.25
CA GLY A 194 -9.03 -26.73 -17.02
C GLY A 194 -8.42 -28.04 -16.51
N LEU A 195 -8.25 -28.17 -15.19
CA LEU A 195 -7.80 -29.41 -14.54
C LEU A 195 -8.79 -30.56 -14.78
N GLY A 196 -10.09 -30.31 -14.65
CA GLY A 196 -11.12 -31.32 -14.92
C GLY A 196 -11.09 -31.83 -16.36
N LEU A 197 -10.88 -30.94 -17.33
CA LEU A 197 -10.73 -31.30 -18.75
C LEU A 197 -9.43 -32.05 -19.02
N ALA A 198 -8.32 -31.67 -18.40
CA ALA A 198 -7.03 -32.35 -18.55
C ALA A 198 -7.09 -33.80 -18.00
N VAL A 199 -7.73 -34.00 -16.86
CA VAL A 199 -7.94 -35.33 -16.26
C VAL A 199 -8.90 -36.19 -17.10
N ALA A 200 -9.96 -35.59 -17.66
CA ALA A 200 -10.86 -36.31 -18.57
C ALA A 200 -10.18 -36.70 -19.88
N GLY A 201 -9.28 -35.85 -20.39
CA GLY A 201 -8.48 -36.10 -21.60
C GLY A 201 -7.45 -37.21 -21.40
N SER A 202 -6.75 -37.24 -20.26
CA SER A 202 -5.74 -38.28 -19.97
C SER A 202 -6.36 -39.67 -19.82
N ARG A 203 -7.54 -39.78 -19.17
CA ARG A 203 -8.29 -41.05 -19.05
C ARG A 203 -8.81 -41.60 -20.38
N ARG A 204 -9.04 -40.75 -21.39
CA ARG A 204 -9.42 -41.17 -22.74
C ARG A 204 -8.23 -41.64 -23.59
N ARG A 205 -7.00 -41.22 -23.24
CA ARG A 205 -5.79 -41.59 -23.98
C ARG A 205 -5.17 -42.90 -23.50
N SER A 206 -5.56 -43.36 -22.31
CA SER A 206 -5.11 -44.61 -21.69
C SER A 206 -6.10 -45.78 -21.87
N ARG A 207 -7.13 -45.63 -22.70
CA ARG A 207 -8.07 -46.67 -23.13
C ARG A 207 -7.99 -46.80 -24.64
#